data_AF-A0A135WQP8-F1
#
_entry.id   AF-A0A135WQP8-F1
#
_cell.length_a   1.000
_cell.length_b   1.000
_cell.length_c   1.000
_cell.angle_alpha   90.00
_cell.angle_beta   90.00
_cell.angle_gamma   90.00
#
_symmetry.space_group_name_H-M   'P 1'
#
loop_
_entity.id
_entity.type
_entity.pdbx_description
1 polymer ?
#
loop_
_entity_poly.entity_id
_entity_poly.type
_entity_poly.pdbx_seq_one_letter_code
_entity_poly.pdbx_strand_id
1 'polypeptide(L)'
;MKRFISKLVVIALVCNIFLPLQAASAIDVPQEEKTAEKVNFPAFQSEGEIKEKRTAYSKVYQQKNGAHKLEISADPIHYKDQKTKKWEEIDNTLKRNKAGRYQNEKNAFGASFSSKMITAEPLVSLQYEGKTVDITSMTKNGEKPANRAAVIEENQVTI
;
A
#
# COMPACT_ATOMS: atom_id res chain seq x y z
N MET A 1 39.36 -46.39 29.64
CA MET A 1 38.37 -45.43 29.09
C MET A 1 37.39 -46.06 28.09
N LYS A 2 37.82 -46.83 27.08
CA LYS A 2 36.91 -47.41 26.04
C LYS A 2 35.77 -48.31 26.55
N ARG A 3 35.98 -49.09 27.63
CA ARG A 3 34.94 -49.98 28.22
C ARG A 3 33.90 -49.24 29.07
N PHE A 4 34.18 -48.01 29.49
CA PHE A 4 33.26 -47.16 30.25
C PHE A 4 32.37 -46.34 29.31
N ILE A 5 32.96 -45.82 28.23
CA ILE A 5 32.23 -45.11 27.17
C ILE A 5 31.24 -46.06 26.46
N SER A 6 31.64 -47.30 26.19
CA SER A 6 30.75 -48.31 25.59
C SER A 6 29.55 -48.66 26.49
N LYS A 7 29.71 -48.65 27.82
CA LYS A 7 28.58 -48.88 28.74
C LYS A 7 27.62 -47.69 28.82
N LEU A 8 28.12 -46.46 28.73
CA LEU A 8 27.30 -45.24 28.69
C LEU A 8 26.44 -45.14 27.41
N VAL A 9 26.99 -45.56 26.27
CA VAL A 9 26.26 -45.54 24.99
C VAL A 9 25.13 -46.58 24.95
N VAL A 10 25.34 -47.77 25.53
CA VAL A 10 24.31 -48.82 25.58
C VAL A 10 23.16 -48.43 26.53
N ILE A 11 23.45 -47.76 27.65
CA ILE A 11 22.42 -47.25 28.58
C ILE A 11 21.57 -46.15 27.94
N ALA A 12 22.19 -45.24 27.17
CA ALA A 12 21.47 -44.18 26.47
C ALA A 12 20.57 -44.69 25.33
N LEU A 13 20.91 -45.84 24.71
CA LEU A 13 20.12 -46.41 23.63
C LEU A 13 18.88 -47.17 24.14
N VAL A 14 18.97 -47.82 25.32
CA VAL A 14 17.86 -48.58 25.92
C VAL A 14 16.82 -47.67 26.57
N CYS A 15 17.20 -46.46 27.01
CA CYS A 15 16.27 -45.50 27.62
C CYS A 15 15.22 -44.90 26.66
N ASN A 16 15.41 -45.01 25.34
CA ASN A 16 14.45 -44.47 24.37
C ASN A 16 13.25 -45.39 24.06
N ILE A 17 13.17 -46.58 24.66
CA ILE A 17 12.13 -47.59 24.33
C ILE A 17 10.99 -47.61 25.38
N PHE A 18 11.05 -46.79 26.43
CA PHE A 18 10.07 -46.77 27.52
C PHE A 18 9.41 -45.40 27.77
N LEU A 19 9.05 -44.68 26.70
CA LEU A 19 8.08 -43.59 26.83
C LEU A 19 6.69 -44.12 26.46
N PRO A 20 5.75 -44.24 27.41
CA PRO A 20 4.37 -44.53 27.06
C PRO A 20 3.83 -43.36 26.24
N LEU A 21 3.28 -43.67 25.07
CA LEU A 21 2.45 -42.76 24.31
C LEU A 21 1.23 -42.41 25.18
N GLN A 22 1.32 -41.32 25.94
CA GLN A 22 0.21 -40.81 26.71
C GLN A 22 -0.78 -40.18 25.73
N ALA A 23 -1.93 -40.81 25.58
CA ALA A 23 -3.10 -40.13 25.03
C ALA A 23 -3.36 -38.93 25.94
N ALA A 24 -3.15 -37.72 25.44
CA ALA A 24 -3.47 -36.50 26.16
C ALA A 24 -4.99 -36.42 26.30
N SER A 25 -5.52 -36.87 27.44
CA SER A 25 -6.84 -36.48 27.91
C SER A 25 -6.87 -34.96 28.03
N ALA A 26 -7.92 -34.33 27.50
CA ALA A 26 -8.13 -32.89 27.55
C ALA A 26 -7.98 -32.39 29.00
N ILE A 27 -6.87 -31.70 29.26
CA ILE A 27 -6.72 -30.86 30.43
C ILE A 27 -7.50 -29.60 30.08
N ASP A 28 -8.62 -29.36 30.76
CA ASP A 28 -9.25 -28.03 30.79
C ASP A 28 -8.23 -27.09 31.44
N VAL A 29 -7.43 -26.44 30.60
CA VAL A 29 -6.60 -25.30 30.97
C VAL A 29 -7.60 -24.18 31.27
N PRO A 30 -7.64 -23.63 32.49
CA PRO A 30 -8.38 -22.40 32.74
C PRO A 30 -7.87 -21.37 31.74
N GLN A 31 -8.72 -20.96 30.79
CA GLN A 31 -8.42 -19.80 29.98
C GLN A 31 -8.39 -18.62 30.93
N GLU A 32 -7.19 -18.15 31.29
CA GLU A 32 -7.02 -16.74 31.59
C GLU A 32 -7.46 -15.99 30.33
N GLU A 33 -8.72 -15.57 30.32
CA GLU A 33 -9.16 -14.46 29.51
C GLU A 33 -8.25 -13.30 29.88
N LYS A 34 -7.19 -13.14 29.10
CA LYS A 34 -6.35 -11.96 29.15
C LYS A 34 -7.21 -10.83 28.63
N THR A 35 -8.04 -10.26 29.50
CA THR A 35 -8.80 -9.05 29.24
C THR A 35 -7.78 -8.06 28.70
N ALA A 36 -7.88 -7.77 27.40
CA ALA A 36 -6.99 -6.83 26.75
C ALA A 36 -7.23 -5.48 27.42
N GLU A 37 -6.39 -5.14 28.39
CA GLU A 37 -6.39 -3.84 29.03
C GLU A 37 -6.29 -2.82 27.90
N LYS A 38 -7.33 -2.01 27.73
CA LYS A 38 -7.32 -0.89 26.79
C LYS A 38 -6.22 0.04 27.26
N VAL A 39 -5.01 -0.15 26.75
CA VAL A 39 -3.92 0.80 26.93
C VAL A 39 -4.38 2.10 26.28
N ASN A 40 -4.83 3.01 27.13
CA ASN A 40 -5.23 4.34 26.73
C ASN A 40 -3.95 5.13 26.44
N PHE A 41 -3.46 5.04 25.21
CA PHE A 41 -2.34 5.89 24.78
C PHE A 41 -2.79 7.34 24.92
N PRO A 42 -2.06 8.19 25.66
CA PRO A 42 -2.40 9.60 25.72
C PRO A 42 -2.46 10.15 24.30
N ALA A 43 -3.50 10.94 24.00
CA ALA A 43 -3.61 11.63 22.73
C ALA A 43 -2.42 12.60 22.62
N PHE A 44 -1.37 12.18 21.92
CA PHE A 44 -0.20 13.02 21.73
C PHE A 44 -0.59 14.21 20.84
N GLN A 45 -0.44 15.41 21.39
CA GLN A 45 -0.68 16.64 20.65
C GLN A 45 0.55 17.00 19.84
N SER A 46 0.38 17.03 18.52
CA SER A 46 1.40 17.39 17.53
C SER A 46 1.58 18.91 17.45
N GLU A 47 2.82 19.37 17.40
CA GLU A 47 3.20 20.76 17.08
C GLU A 47 3.26 21.01 15.56
N GLY A 48 3.35 19.94 14.76
CA GLY A 48 3.36 20.04 13.30
C GLY A 48 4.02 18.85 12.63
N GLU A 49 3.80 18.73 11.32
CA GLU A 49 4.44 17.74 10.46
C GLU A 49 5.87 18.19 10.06
N ILE A 50 6.83 17.29 10.12
CA ILE A 50 8.20 17.46 9.63
C ILE A 50 8.27 16.96 8.17
N LYS A 51 7.97 17.84 7.22
CA LYS A 51 7.82 17.48 5.79
C LYS A 51 9.10 16.90 5.17
N GLU A 52 10.27 17.28 5.68
CA GLU A 52 11.58 16.78 5.23
C GLU A 52 11.77 15.29 5.53
N LYS A 53 11.00 14.74 6.49
CA LYS A 53 11.01 13.32 6.85
C LYS A 53 9.92 12.50 6.15
N ARG A 54 9.19 13.09 5.19
CA ARG A 54 8.24 12.34 4.37
C ARG A 54 8.93 11.21 3.63
N THR A 55 8.21 10.11 3.46
CA THR A 55 8.55 9.03 2.52
C THR A 55 7.34 8.78 1.63
N ALA A 56 7.44 7.87 0.66
CA ALA A 56 6.28 7.43 -0.11
C ALA A 56 5.12 6.97 0.80
N TYR A 57 5.41 6.40 1.97
CA TYR A 57 4.43 5.72 2.82
C TYR A 57 4.20 6.37 4.18
N SER A 58 4.90 7.46 4.51
CA SER A 58 4.88 7.96 5.90
C SER A 58 4.95 9.47 6.08
N LYS A 59 4.39 9.92 7.20
CA LYS A 59 4.48 11.28 7.75
C LYS A 59 5.07 11.22 9.16
N VAL A 60 5.90 12.21 9.51
CA VAL A 60 6.49 12.33 10.85
C VAL A 60 6.03 13.65 11.46
N TYR A 61 5.58 13.59 12.71
CA TYR A 61 5.08 14.75 13.44
C TYR A 61 5.89 15.00 14.71
N GLN A 62 6.27 16.24 14.94
CA GLN A 62 6.85 16.69 16.21
C GLN A 62 5.74 16.77 17.26
N GLN A 63 5.94 16.16 18.43
CA GLN A 63 5.02 16.25 19.56
C GLN A 63 5.50 17.33 20.54
N LYS A 64 4.55 17.93 21.29
CA LYS A 64 4.84 18.97 22.30
C LYS A 64 5.86 18.57 23.37
N ASN A 65 5.96 17.27 23.65
CA ASN A 65 6.90 16.72 24.64
C ASN A 65 8.28 16.39 24.05
N GLY A 66 8.57 16.83 22.82
CA GLY A 66 9.83 16.54 22.13
C GLY A 66 9.86 15.19 21.40
N ALA A 67 8.89 14.29 21.61
CA ALA A 67 8.83 13.00 20.92
C ALA A 67 8.41 13.14 19.44
N HIS A 68 8.64 12.09 18.65
CA HIS A 68 8.12 12.00 17.28
C HIS A 68 6.98 10.98 17.20
N LYS A 69 5.92 11.33 16.45
CA LYS A 69 4.89 10.38 16.00
C LYS A 69 5.14 10.04 14.54
N LEU A 70 5.15 8.76 14.20
CA LEU A 70 5.24 8.25 12.84
C LEU A 70 3.87 7.71 12.43
N GLU A 71 3.35 8.19 11.30
CA GLU A 71 2.18 7.63 10.64
C GLU A 71 2.64 6.89 9.39
N ILE A 72 2.23 5.63 9.25
CA ILE A 72 2.60 4.75 8.14
C ILE A 72 1.31 4.32 7.44
N SER A 73 1.31 4.42 6.11
CA SER A 73 0.25 3.94 5.23
C SER A 73 0.67 2.65 4.56
N ALA A 74 -0.30 1.77 4.27
CA ALA A 74 -0.08 0.58 3.46
C ALA A 74 0.22 0.95 1.98
N ASP A 75 -0.47 1.98 1.49
CA ASP A 75 -0.31 2.49 0.12
C ASP A 75 0.55 3.76 0.09
N PRO A 76 1.22 4.06 -1.03
CA PRO A 76 1.91 5.33 -1.21
C PRO A 76 0.95 6.52 -1.08
N ILE A 77 1.29 7.48 -0.22
CA ILE A 77 0.55 8.72 0.01
C ILE A 77 1.32 9.96 -0.49
N HIS A 78 2.60 9.80 -0.78
CA HIS A 78 3.43 10.84 -1.39
C HIS A 78 4.11 10.33 -2.65
N TYR A 79 4.40 11.26 -3.57
CA TYR A 79 5.30 11.04 -4.69
C TYR A 79 6.50 11.97 -4.57
N LYS A 80 7.63 11.57 -5.16
CA LYS A 80 8.82 12.42 -5.21
C LYS A 80 8.76 13.25 -6.48
N ASP A 81 8.56 14.55 -6.34
CA ASP A 81 8.53 15.45 -7.49
C ASP A 81 9.90 15.47 -8.18
N GLN A 82 9.91 15.22 -9.48
CA GLN A 82 11.15 15.04 -10.22
C GLN A 82 11.94 16.34 -10.37
N LYS A 83 11.28 17.50 -10.29
CA LYS A 83 11.92 18.82 -10.47
C LYS A 83 12.55 19.33 -9.18
N THR A 84 11.79 19.33 -8.09
CA THR A 84 12.19 19.84 -6.78
C THR A 84 12.89 18.78 -5.93
N LYS A 85 12.78 17.50 -6.28
CA LYS A 85 13.26 16.34 -5.52
C LYS A 85 12.64 16.19 -4.13
N LYS A 86 11.53 16.88 -3.85
CA LYS A 86 10.79 16.84 -2.57
C LYS A 86 9.62 15.87 -2.63
N TRP A 87 9.21 15.38 -1.47
CA TRP A 87 8.01 14.57 -1.31
C TRP A 87 6.77 15.47 -1.24
N GLU A 88 5.82 15.23 -2.13
CA GLU A 88 4.54 15.93 -2.20
C GLU A 88 3.38 14.96 -2.01
N GLU A 89 2.24 15.44 -1.49
CA GLU A 89 1.01 14.64 -1.40
C GLU A 89 0.55 14.23 -2.80
N ILE A 90 0.05 13.00 -2.91
CA ILE A 90 -0.63 12.55 -4.11
C ILE A 90 -2.03 13.19 -4.14
N ASP A 91 -2.36 13.82 -5.27
CA ASP A 91 -3.66 14.38 -5.58
C ASP A 91 -4.17 13.82 -6.92
N ASN A 92 -5.11 12.88 -6.82
CA ASN A 92 -5.72 12.21 -7.96
C ASN A 92 -6.98 12.92 -8.47
N THR A 93 -7.28 14.12 -7.96
CA THR A 93 -8.42 14.91 -8.44
C THR A 93 -8.27 15.18 -9.94
N LEU A 94 -9.34 14.92 -10.70
CA LEU A 94 -9.36 15.18 -12.13
C LEU A 94 -9.82 16.61 -12.41
N LYS A 95 -8.99 17.39 -13.09
CA LYS A 95 -9.33 18.74 -13.56
C LYS A 95 -9.31 18.83 -15.07
N ARG A 96 -10.25 19.61 -15.61
CA ARG A 96 -10.33 19.89 -17.04
C ARG A 96 -9.22 20.87 -17.44
N ASN A 97 -8.41 20.50 -18.42
CA ASN A 97 -7.36 21.33 -18.97
C ASN A 97 -7.86 22.18 -20.16
N LYS A 98 -7.01 23.06 -20.67
CA LYS A 98 -7.34 23.96 -21.80
C LYS A 98 -7.65 23.23 -23.11
N ALA A 99 -7.09 22.03 -23.29
CA ALA A 99 -7.40 21.16 -24.42
C ALA A 99 -8.75 20.42 -24.24
N GLY A 100 -9.46 20.68 -23.15
CA GLY A 100 -10.76 20.07 -22.87
C GLY A 100 -10.69 18.62 -22.39
N ARG A 101 -9.49 18.12 -22.05
CA ARG A 101 -9.27 16.80 -21.45
C ARG A 101 -9.25 16.89 -19.93
N TYR A 102 -9.49 15.79 -19.24
CA TYR A 102 -9.36 15.71 -17.79
C TYR A 102 -8.00 15.14 -17.41
N GLN A 103 -7.33 15.72 -16.42
CA GLN A 103 -6.01 15.30 -15.98
C GLN A 103 -5.91 15.25 -14.46
N ASN A 104 -5.10 14.32 -13.93
CA ASN A 104 -4.76 14.32 -12.52
C ASN A 104 -3.88 15.52 -12.16
N GLU A 105 -3.95 15.98 -10.90
CA GLU A 105 -3.23 17.17 -10.47
C GLU A 105 -1.78 16.90 -10.05
N LYS A 106 -1.56 15.97 -9.11
CA LYS A 106 -0.23 15.74 -8.52
C LYS A 106 0.01 14.26 -8.28
N ASN A 107 0.89 13.65 -9.06
CA ASN A 107 1.27 12.26 -8.87
C ASN A 107 2.63 11.99 -9.55
N ALA A 108 3.20 10.81 -9.30
CA ALA A 108 4.40 10.33 -9.97
C ALA A 108 4.21 10.11 -11.48
N PHE A 109 2.96 10.00 -11.93
CA PHE A 109 2.57 9.82 -13.32
C PHE A 109 1.52 10.86 -13.74
N GLY A 110 1.50 11.19 -15.02
CA GLY A 110 0.42 11.95 -15.64
C GLY A 110 -0.63 10.99 -16.19
N ALA A 111 -1.90 11.27 -15.94
CA ALA A 111 -3.03 10.60 -16.57
C ALA A 111 -3.93 11.65 -17.21
N SER A 112 -4.32 11.42 -18.46
CA SER A 112 -5.22 12.31 -19.19
C SER A 112 -6.32 11.55 -19.92
N PHE A 113 -7.55 11.94 -19.67
CA PHE A 113 -8.77 11.33 -20.20
C PHE A 113 -9.47 12.29 -21.16
N SER A 114 -9.92 11.76 -22.29
CA SER A 114 -10.73 12.53 -23.22
C SER A 114 -12.08 12.88 -22.61
N SER A 115 -12.59 14.07 -22.91
CA SER A 115 -13.97 14.43 -22.58
C SER A 115 -15.00 13.90 -23.58
N LYS A 116 -14.54 13.29 -24.68
CA LYS A 116 -15.37 12.79 -25.78
C LYS A 116 -14.78 11.54 -26.42
N MET A 117 -15.62 10.62 -26.87
CA MET A 117 -15.17 9.53 -27.74
C MET A 117 -14.97 10.05 -29.18
N ILE A 118 -13.71 10.29 -29.56
CA ILE A 118 -13.30 10.71 -30.91
C ILE A 118 -12.21 9.74 -31.40
N THR A 119 -12.37 9.17 -32.59
CA THR A 119 -11.44 8.16 -33.16
C THR A 119 -10.04 8.67 -33.47
N ALA A 120 -9.84 9.98 -33.59
CA ALA A 120 -8.56 10.57 -33.99
C ALA A 120 -7.65 10.93 -32.79
N GLU A 121 -8.13 10.79 -31.55
CA GLU A 121 -7.39 11.16 -30.35
C GLU A 121 -7.38 10.02 -29.32
N PRO A 122 -6.33 9.91 -28.48
CA PRO A 122 -6.32 8.99 -27.36
C PRO A 122 -7.47 9.25 -26.38
N LEU A 123 -8.22 8.19 -26.04
CA LEU A 123 -9.22 8.24 -24.98
C LEU A 123 -8.55 8.36 -23.61
N VAL A 124 -7.48 7.60 -23.40
CA VAL A 124 -6.63 7.67 -22.20
C VAL A 124 -5.19 7.83 -22.65
N SER A 125 -4.44 8.68 -21.96
CA SER A 125 -2.99 8.82 -22.12
C SER A 125 -2.36 8.78 -20.73
N LEU A 126 -1.41 7.88 -20.54
CA LEU A 126 -0.65 7.71 -19.30
C LEU A 126 0.82 8.06 -19.58
N GLN A 127 1.39 8.95 -18.80
CA GLN A 127 2.78 9.36 -18.90
C GLN A 127 3.54 9.02 -17.61
N TYR A 128 4.63 8.27 -17.72
CA TYR A 128 5.50 7.93 -16.61
C TYR A 128 6.95 7.88 -17.08
N GLU A 129 7.85 8.58 -16.38
CA GLU A 129 9.29 8.62 -16.70
C GLU A 129 9.60 8.91 -18.19
N GLY A 130 8.86 9.86 -18.77
CA GLY A 130 9.03 10.26 -20.18
C GLY A 130 8.48 9.26 -21.20
N LYS A 131 7.88 8.15 -20.77
CA LYS A 131 7.19 7.18 -21.61
C LYS A 131 5.70 7.48 -21.61
N THR A 132 5.05 7.29 -22.75
CA THR A 132 3.61 7.47 -22.91
C THR A 132 2.96 6.18 -23.38
N VAL A 133 1.84 5.82 -22.75
CA VAL A 133 0.95 4.75 -23.18
C VAL A 133 -0.41 5.36 -23.50
N ASP A 134 -0.88 5.16 -24.73
CA ASP A 134 -2.15 5.69 -25.21
C ASP A 134 -3.16 4.56 -25.46
N ILE A 135 -4.40 4.79 -25.04
CA ILE A 135 -5.55 3.94 -25.35
C ILE A 135 -6.42 4.71 -26.33
N THR A 136 -6.52 4.21 -27.57
CA THR A 136 -7.32 4.79 -28.64
C THR A 136 -8.52 3.89 -28.95
N SER A 137 -9.62 4.48 -29.42
CA SER A 137 -10.72 3.68 -29.97
C SER A 137 -10.33 3.09 -31.33
N MET A 138 -10.77 1.86 -31.59
CA MET A 138 -10.64 1.21 -32.89
C MET A 138 -12.03 1.17 -33.56
N THR A 139 -12.06 1.32 -34.88
CA THR A 139 -13.29 1.11 -35.65
C THR A 139 -13.59 -0.39 -35.74
N LYS A 140 -14.84 -0.77 -35.50
CA LYS A 140 -15.32 -2.13 -35.75
C LYS A 140 -16.05 -2.12 -37.09
N ASN A 141 -15.62 -2.94 -38.04
CA ASN A 141 -16.23 -3.06 -39.38
C ASN A 141 -16.35 -1.73 -40.17
N GLY A 142 -15.45 -0.77 -39.94
CA GLY A 142 -15.46 0.52 -40.64
C GLY A 142 -16.45 1.55 -40.06
N GLU A 143 -17.25 1.19 -39.06
CA GLU A 143 -18.13 2.13 -38.38
C GLU A 143 -17.36 2.92 -37.31
N LYS A 144 -17.51 4.25 -37.35
CA LYS A 144 -16.96 5.13 -36.32
C LYS A 144 -17.83 5.05 -35.06
N PRO A 145 -17.24 5.02 -33.86
CA PRO A 145 -18.00 5.04 -32.62
C PRO A 145 -18.85 6.32 -32.53
N ALA A 146 -20.05 6.18 -31.98
CA ALA A 146 -20.93 7.31 -31.72
C ALA A 146 -20.24 8.28 -30.75
N ASN A 147 -20.29 9.58 -31.07
CA ASN A 147 -19.74 10.62 -30.22
C ASN A 147 -20.55 10.68 -28.90
N ARG A 148 -19.90 10.35 -27.79
CA ARG A 148 -20.45 10.42 -26.44
C ARG A 148 -19.60 11.34 -25.57
N ALA A 149 -20.26 12.13 -24.73
CA ALA A 149 -19.59 12.97 -23.74
C ALA A 149 -19.19 12.14 -22.53
N ALA A 150 -18.04 12.47 -21.92
CA ALA A 150 -17.58 11.82 -20.71
C ALA A 150 -18.37 12.29 -19.48
N VAL A 151 -18.67 11.36 -18.58
CA VAL A 151 -19.24 11.59 -17.24
C VAL A 151 -18.14 11.40 -16.20
N ILE A 152 -18.10 12.25 -15.18
CA ILE A 152 -17.07 12.23 -14.12
C ILE A 152 -17.72 12.16 -12.76
N GLU A 153 -17.38 11.12 -12.03
CA GLU A 153 -17.82 10.88 -10.66
C GLU A 153 -16.64 10.30 -9.87
N GLU A 154 -16.35 10.85 -8.69
CA GLU A 154 -15.39 10.28 -7.72
C GLU A 154 -14.04 9.82 -8.33
N ASN A 155 -13.41 10.66 -9.16
CA ASN A 155 -12.16 10.37 -9.88
C ASN A 155 -12.24 9.26 -10.95
N GLN A 156 -13.43 8.93 -11.41
CA GLN A 156 -13.68 8.03 -12.53
C GLN A 156 -14.16 8.81 -13.76
N VAL A 157 -13.78 8.35 -14.95
CA VAL A 157 -14.27 8.89 -16.23
C VAL A 157 -14.95 7.76 -17.00
N THR A 158 -16.23 7.92 -17.30
CA THR A 158 -17.04 6.96 -18.08
C THR A 158 -17.50 7.61 -19.38
N ILE A 159 -17.45 6.86 -20.49
CA ILE A 159 -17.83 7.36 -21.84
C ILE A 159 -18.71 6.32 -22.56
#